data_AF-A0A1G0F4K0-F1
#
_entry.id   AF-A0A1G0F4K0-F1
#
_cell.length_a   1.000
_cell.length_b   1.000
_cell.length_c   1.000
_cell.angle_alpha   90.00
_cell.angle_beta   90.00
_cell.angle_gamma   90.00
#
_symmetry.space_group_name_H-M   'P 1'
#
loop_
_entity.id
_entity.type
_entity.pdbx_description
1 polymer ?
#
loop_
_entity_poly.entity_id
_entity_poly.type
_entity_poly.pdbx_seq_one_letter_code
_entity_poly.pdbx_strand_id
1 'polypeptide(L)'
;MAAYFGHGDILRMLLNAGADLNVRDNNLDSALILAAQQGNAKEVQALLHMGANINFTNKNGDSALIHAARNGHATTVLALLAGNADAKIKNSNEETALIAAEKRGYAKIVNLLKSVKSR
;
A
#
# COMPACT_ATOMS: atom_id res chain seq x y z
N MET A 1 -18.38 -23.01 -16.54
CA MET A 1 -18.57 -22.24 -15.29
C MET A 1 -17.25 -22.18 -14.50
N ALA A 2 -16.29 -21.37 -14.92
CA ALA A 2 -15.11 -21.05 -14.10
C ALA A 2 -15.37 -19.66 -13.51
N ALA A 3 -16.09 -19.65 -12.40
CA ALA A 3 -16.60 -18.46 -11.75
C ALA A 3 -15.47 -17.54 -11.28
N TYR A 4 -15.51 -16.27 -11.69
CA TYR A 4 -15.68 -15.09 -10.81
C TYR A 4 -15.11 -15.10 -9.38
N PHE A 5 -14.05 -15.84 -9.05
CA PHE A 5 -13.33 -15.62 -7.80
C PHE A 5 -12.51 -14.34 -7.96
N GLY A 6 -13.03 -13.23 -7.42
CA GLY A 6 -12.25 -12.01 -7.33
C GLY A 6 -10.99 -12.26 -6.50
N HIS A 7 -9.94 -11.47 -6.73
CA HIS A 7 -8.70 -11.55 -5.94
C HIS A 7 -8.96 -11.54 -4.41
N GLY A 8 -10.01 -10.84 -3.96
CA GLY A 8 -10.45 -10.81 -2.56
C GLY A 8 -11.00 -12.14 -2.02
N ASP A 9 -11.69 -12.93 -2.85
CA ASP A 9 -12.22 -14.24 -2.44
C ASP A 9 -11.08 -15.27 -2.31
N ILE A 10 -10.09 -15.20 -3.20
CA ILE A 10 -8.88 -16.03 -3.14
C ILE A 10 -8.08 -15.71 -1.87
N LEU A 11 -7.88 -14.42 -1.57
CA LEU A 11 -7.21 -13.98 -0.34
C LEU A 11 -7.92 -14.48 0.92
N ARG A 12 -9.26 -14.43 0.94
CA ARG A 12 -10.06 -14.93 2.07
C ARG A 12 -9.99 -16.45 2.22
N MET A 13 -9.97 -17.18 1.11
CA MET A 13 -9.77 -18.64 1.13
C MET A 13 -8.38 -19.02 1.64
N LEU A 14 -7.33 -18.33 1.20
CA LEU A 14 -5.96 -18.55 1.66
C LEU A 14 -5.82 -18.32 3.16
N LEU A 15 -6.39 -17.22 3.67
CA LEU A 15 -6.45 -16.94 5.12
C LEU A 15 -7.16 -18.03 5.91
N ASN A 16 -8.34 -18.47 5.44
CA ASN A 16 -9.08 -19.55 6.10
C ASN A 16 -8.32 -20.89 6.08
N ALA A 17 -7.42 -21.07 5.11
CA ALA A 17 -6.50 -22.20 5.05
C ALA A 17 -5.24 -22.01 5.94
N GLY A 18 -5.17 -20.91 6.70
CA GLY A 18 -4.05 -20.60 7.61
C GLY A 18 -2.88 -19.87 6.95
N ALA A 19 -3.03 -19.32 5.74
CA ALA A 19 -1.99 -18.52 5.11
C ALA A 19 -1.76 -17.22 5.88
N ASP A 20 -0.49 -16.88 6.13
CA ASP A 20 -0.12 -15.61 6.75
C ASP A 20 -0.09 -14.48 5.70
N LEU A 21 -0.90 -13.43 5.91
CA LEU A 21 -0.93 -12.24 5.06
C LEU A 21 0.32 -11.38 5.13
N ASN A 22 1.13 -11.57 6.16
CA ASN A 22 2.36 -10.83 6.40
C ASN A 22 3.59 -11.52 5.79
N VAL A 23 3.38 -12.59 5.01
CA VAL A 23 4.43 -13.17 4.17
C VAL A 23 4.97 -12.12 3.21
N ARG A 24 6.29 -12.12 3.07
CA ARG A 24 7.02 -11.23 2.17
C ARG A 24 7.85 -12.07 1.23
N ASP A 25 7.94 -11.63 -0.01
CA ASP A 25 8.72 -12.33 -1.03
C ASP A 25 10.24 -12.15 -0.83
N ASN A 26 11.03 -12.62 -1.79
CA ASN A 26 12.48 -12.48 -1.74
C ASN A 26 12.95 -11.02 -1.77
N ASN A 27 12.14 -10.07 -2.25
CA ASN A 27 12.41 -8.63 -2.21
C ASN A 27 11.82 -7.95 -0.98
N LEU A 28 11.28 -8.75 -0.08
CA LEU A 28 10.56 -8.33 1.09
C LEU A 28 9.27 -7.54 0.78
N ASP A 29 8.73 -7.68 -0.44
CA ASP A 29 7.44 -7.12 -0.82
C ASP A 29 6.32 -7.94 -0.18
N SER A 30 5.41 -7.25 0.52
CA SER A 30 4.17 -7.85 1.02
C SER A 30 3.07 -7.77 -0.04
N ALA A 31 2.00 -8.54 0.12
CA ALA A 31 0.82 -8.44 -0.74
C ALA A 31 0.28 -6.99 -0.80
N LEU A 32 0.33 -6.26 0.32
CA LEU A 32 -0.09 -4.87 0.39
C LEU A 32 0.80 -3.93 -0.43
N ILE A 33 2.13 -4.15 -0.41
CA ILE A 33 3.08 -3.37 -1.22
C ILE A 33 2.80 -3.59 -2.72
N LEU A 34 2.64 -4.85 -3.13
CA LEU A 34 2.36 -5.19 -4.53
C LEU A 34 1.03 -4.60 -5.01
N ALA A 35 -0.05 -4.73 -4.22
CA ALA A 35 -1.35 -4.14 -4.55
C ALA A 35 -1.28 -2.60 -4.63
N ALA A 36 -0.49 -1.97 -3.75
CA ALA A 36 -0.31 -0.53 -3.76
C ALA A 36 0.50 -0.04 -4.97
N GLN A 37 1.53 -0.78 -5.36
CA GLN A 37 2.33 -0.51 -6.56
C GLN A 37 1.46 -0.52 -7.83
N GLN A 38 0.52 -1.47 -7.92
CA GLN A 38 -0.42 -1.60 -9.04
C GLN A 38 -1.60 -0.62 -8.99
N GLY A 39 -1.78 0.10 -7.88
CA GLY A 39 -2.88 1.04 -7.72
C GLY A 39 -4.24 0.39 -7.45
N ASN A 40 -4.25 -0.88 -7.01
CA ASN A 40 -5.48 -1.62 -6.75
C ASN A 40 -6.07 -1.28 -5.38
N ALA A 41 -6.77 -0.15 -5.28
CA ALA A 41 -7.34 0.34 -4.02
C ALA A 41 -8.31 -0.65 -3.36
N LYS A 42 -9.04 -1.46 -4.14
CA LYS A 42 -9.98 -2.46 -3.59
C LYS A 42 -9.23 -3.59 -2.87
N GLU A 43 -8.15 -4.07 -3.48
CA GLU A 43 -7.31 -5.12 -2.89
C GLU A 43 -6.55 -4.59 -1.67
N VAL A 44 -6.05 -3.34 -1.73
CA VAL A 44 -5.46 -2.66 -0.58
C VAL A 44 -6.46 -2.60 0.59
N GLN A 45 -7.70 -2.19 0.36
CA GLN A 45 -8.72 -2.15 1.41
C GLN A 45 -9.03 -3.53 1.98
N ALA A 46 -9.14 -4.55 1.12
CA ALA A 46 -9.38 -5.93 1.55
C ALA A 46 -8.22 -6.46 2.42
N LEU A 47 -6.98 -6.26 2.00
CA LEU A 47 -5.78 -6.66 2.74
C LEU A 47 -5.69 -5.97 4.10
N LEU A 48 -5.98 -4.67 4.16
CA LEU A 48 -6.02 -3.93 5.43
C LEU A 48 -7.12 -4.44 6.35
N HIS A 49 -8.32 -4.71 5.82
CA HIS A 49 -9.42 -5.26 6.61
C HIS A 49 -9.10 -6.65 7.18
N MET A 50 -8.29 -7.43 6.47
CA MET A 50 -7.82 -8.73 6.90
C MET A 50 -6.60 -8.68 7.84
N GLY A 51 -6.11 -7.48 8.18
CA GLY A 51 -5.01 -7.30 9.15
C GLY A 51 -3.60 -7.34 8.55
N ALA A 52 -3.45 -7.09 7.24
CA ALA A 52 -2.12 -6.92 6.65
C ALA A 52 -1.38 -5.75 7.31
N ASN A 53 -0.08 -5.93 7.60
CA ASN A 53 0.73 -4.89 8.20
C ASN A 53 0.95 -3.72 7.22
N ILE A 54 0.32 -2.59 7.52
CA ILE A 54 0.31 -1.39 6.68
C ILE A 54 1.69 -0.70 6.54
N ASN A 55 2.57 -0.91 7.52
CA ASN A 55 3.85 -0.21 7.63
C ASN A 55 5.05 -1.08 7.26
N PHE A 56 4.84 -2.28 6.70
CA PHE A 56 5.94 -3.01 6.11
C PHE A 56 6.57 -2.24 4.95
N THR A 57 7.89 -2.39 4.86
CA THR A 57 8.71 -1.85 3.78
C THR A 57 9.33 -3.00 2.99
N ASN A 58 9.72 -2.82 1.75
CA ASN A 58 10.50 -3.83 1.04
C ASN A 58 12.02 -3.66 1.29
N LYS A 59 12.87 -4.40 0.57
CA LYS A 59 14.34 -4.29 0.67
C LYS A 59 14.88 -2.89 0.43
N ASN A 60 14.19 -2.07 -0.34
CA ASN A 60 14.58 -0.68 -0.63
C ASN A 60 14.04 0.29 0.42
N GLY A 61 13.37 -0.20 1.47
CA GLY A 61 12.69 0.64 2.45
C GLY A 61 11.39 1.25 1.93
N ASP A 62 10.91 0.87 0.73
CA ASP A 62 9.67 1.41 0.20
C ASP A 62 8.46 0.76 0.89
N SER A 63 7.60 1.57 1.49
CA SER A 63 6.29 1.13 1.99
C SER A 63 5.24 1.14 0.89
N ALA A 64 4.09 0.53 1.15
CA ALA A 64 2.92 0.58 0.27
C ALA A 64 2.52 2.04 -0.06
N LEU A 65 2.61 2.95 0.92
CA LEU A 65 2.29 4.36 0.74
C LEU A 65 3.30 5.08 -0.17
N ILE A 66 4.60 4.73 -0.08
CA ILE A 66 5.63 5.29 -0.98
C ILE A 66 5.37 4.87 -2.42
N HIS A 67 5.08 3.59 -2.67
CA HIS A 67 4.77 3.08 -4.01
C HIS A 67 3.51 3.72 -4.62
N ALA A 68 2.42 3.77 -3.85
CA ALA A 68 1.18 4.39 -4.31
C ALA A 68 1.38 5.88 -4.65
N ALA A 69 2.15 6.60 -3.82
CA ALA A 69 2.45 8.00 -4.06
C ALA A 69 3.39 8.23 -5.25
N ARG A 70 4.46 7.42 -5.37
CA ARG A 70 5.44 7.47 -6.47
C ARG A 70 4.80 7.17 -7.84
N ASN A 71 3.77 6.33 -7.87
CA ASN A 71 3.10 5.90 -9.10
C ASN A 71 1.82 6.68 -9.43
N GLY A 72 1.43 7.66 -8.59
CA GLY A 72 0.29 8.52 -8.89
C GLY A 72 -1.09 7.94 -8.51
N HIS A 73 -1.13 6.90 -7.69
CA HIS A 73 -2.35 6.18 -7.33
C HIS A 73 -3.12 6.85 -6.18
N ALA A 74 -3.75 8.00 -6.47
CA ALA A 74 -4.39 8.84 -5.45
C ALA A 74 -5.46 8.11 -4.61
N THR A 75 -6.25 7.23 -5.22
CA THR A 75 -7.29 6.44 -4.52
C THR A 75 -6.67 5.43 -3.56
N THR A 76 -5.54 4.84 -3.93
CA THR A 76 -4.79 3.91 -3.09
C THR A 76 -4.09 4.65 -1.95
N VAL A 77 -3.52 5.82 -2.21
CA VAL A 77 -2.98 6.69 -1.15
C VAL A 77 -4.07 7.02 -0.12
N LEU A 78 -5.26 7.41 -0.58
CA LEU A 78 -6.38 7.69 0.32
C LEU A 78 -6.74 6.47 1.18
N ALA A 79 -6.82 5.27 0.58
CA ALA A 79 -7.12 4.04 1.30
C ALA A 79 -6.07 3.71 2.37
N LEU A 80 -4.77 3.85 2.04
CA LEU A 80 -3.67 3.62 2.97
C LEU A 80 -3.69 4.65 4.12
N LEU A 81 -3.94 5.93 3.83
CA LEU A 81 -4.04 6.96 4.86
C LEU A 81 -5.26 6.74 5.78
N ALA A 82 -6.39 6.28 5.23
CA ALA A 82 -7.55 5.89 6.02
C ALA A 82 -7.27 4.68 6.93
N GLY A 83 -6.35 3.81 6.53
CA GLY A 83 -5.82 2.71 7.33
C GLY A 83 -4.71 3.11 8.32
N ASN A 84 -4.43 4.42 8.49
CA ASN A 84 -3.36 4.96 9.34
C ASN A 84 -1.94 4.56 8.91
N ALA A 85 -1.67 4.49 7.60
CA ALA A 85 -0.32 4.29 7.08
C ALA A 85 0.61 5.40 7.57
N ASP A 86 1.81 5.03 8.03
CA ASP A 86 2.79 6.01 8.49
C ASP A 86 3.44 6.74 7.31
N ALA A 87 3.02 7.99 7.11
CA ALA A 87 3.54 8.89 6.09
C ALA A 87 4.97 9.39 6.36
N LYS A 88 5.54 9.10 7.54
CA LYS A 88 6.91 9.48 7.93
C LYS A 88 7.95 8.41 7.57
N ILE A 89 7.53 7.21 7.17
CA ILE A 89 8.45 6.18 6.69
C ILE A 89 9.29 6.74 5.56
N LYS A 90 10.61 6.56 5.68
CA LYS A 90 11.60 6.88 4.66
C LYS A 90 12.12 5.58 4.06
N ASN A 91 12.28 5.58 2.74
CA ASN A 91 13.02 4.52 2.06
C ASN A 91 14.54 4.73 2.17
N SER A 92 15.32 3.83 1.56
CA SER A 92 16.78 3.89 1.55
C SER A 92 17.36 5.13 0.86
N ASN A 93 16.56 5.85 0.06
CA ASN A 93 16.93 7.12 -0.58
C ASN A 93 16.45 8.34 0.23
N GLU A 94 16.08 8.15 1.50
CA GLU A 94 15.46 9.16 2.37
C GLU A 94 14.13 9.75 1.85
N GLU A 95 13.49 9.10 0.88
CA GLU A 95 12.22 9.55 0.34
C GLU A 95 11.07 9.07 1.21
N THR A 96 10.21 10.02 1.59
CA THR A 96 8.86 9.73 2.09
C THR A 96 7.88 9.67 0.93
N ALA A 97 6.66 9.20 1.18
CA ALA A 97 5.58 9.24 0.20
C ALA A 97 5.33 10.67 -0.33
N LEU A 98 5.48 11.68 0.54
CA LEU A 98 5.33 13.08 0.16
C LEU A 98 6.42 13.50 -0.84
N ILE A 99 7.68 13.21 -0.52
CA ILE A 99 8.83 13.54 -1.40
C ILE A 99 8.67 12.84 -2.74
N ALA A 100 8.26 11.57 -2.76
CA ALA A 100 8.02 10.82 -3.99
C ALA A 100 6.93 11.47 -4.86
N ALA A 101 5.80 11.89 -4.27
CA ALA A 101 4.73 12.57 -4.99
C ALA A 101 5.14 13.97 -5.50
N GLU A 102 5.92 14.72 -4.71
CA GLU A 102 6.42 16.05 -5.09
C GLU A 102 7.39 15.95 -6.29
N LYS A 103 8.35 15.01 -6.27
CA LYS A 103 9.28 14.76 -7.39
C LYS A 103 8.57 14.39 -8.69
N ARG A 104 7.38 13.78 -8.61
CA ARG A 104 6.57 13.38 -9.77
C ARG A 104 5.53 14.42 -10.18
N GLY A 105 5.34 15.50 -9.41
CA GLY A 105 4.35 16.53 -9.70
C GLY A 105 2.90 16.14 -9.44
N TYR A 106 2.64 15.11 -8.61
CA TYR A 106 1.28 14.63 -8.33
C TYR A 106 0.56 15.50 -7.28
N ALA A 107 0.15 16.71 -7.68
CA ALA A 107 -0.43 17.72 -6.81
C ALA A 107 -1.58 17.21 -5.91
N LYS A 108 -2.47 16.36 -6.44
CA LYS A 108 -3.56 15.76 -5.67
C LYS A 108 -3.05 14.91 -4.50
N ILE A 109 -2.01 14.10 -4.72
CA ILE A 109 -1.41 13.23 -3.70
C ILE A 109 -0.63 14.05 -2.68
N VAL A 110 0.10 15.07 -3.15
CA VAL A 110 0.80 16.03 -2.26
C VAL A 110 -0.19 16.67 -1.28
N ASN A 111 -1.34 17.12 -1.76
CA ASN A 111 -2.37 17.72 -0.92
C ASN A 111 -2.96 16.70 0.09
N LEU A 112 -3.22 15.46 -0.34
CA LEU A 112 -3.66 14.39 0.56
C LEU A 112 -2.64 14.14 1.69
N LEU A 113 -1.36 13.99 1.35
CA LEU A 113 -0.29 13.71 2.30
C LEU A 113 0.02 14.90 3.23
N LYS A 114 -0.18 16.15 2.77
CA LYS A 114 -0.07 17.33 3.64
C LYS A 114 -1.24 17.42 4.64
N SER A 115 -2.45 17.05 4.23
CA SER A 115 -3.63 17.10 5.09
C SER A 115 -3.55 16.18 6.33
N VAL A 116 -2.78 15.10 6.25
CA VAL A 116 -2.57 14.16 7.38
C VAL A 116 -1.43 14.57 8.32
N LYS A 117 -0.51 15.45 7.89
CA LYS A 117 0.55 16.00 8.78
C LYS A 117 0.03 17.04 9.77
N SER A 118 -1.15 17.60 9.54
CA SER A 118 -1.76 18.65 10.37
C SER A 118 -2.69 18.13 11.47
N ARG A 119 -2.75 16.81 11.68
CA ARG A 119 -3.50 16.16 12.76
C ARG A 119 -2.54 15.65 13.82
#